data_AF-A0A356UJQ0-F1
#
_entry.id   AF-A0A356UJQ0-F1
#
_cell.length_a   1.000
_cell.length_b   1.000
_cell.length_c   1.000
_cell.angle_alpha   90.00
_cell.angle_beta   90.00
_cell.angle_gamma   90.00
#
_symmetry.space_group_name_H-M   'P 1'
#
loop_
_entity.id
_entity.type
_entity.pdbx_description
1 polymer ?
#
loop_
_entity_poly.entity_id
_entity_poly.type
_entity_poly.pdbx_seq_one_letter_code
_entity_poly.pdbx_strand_id
1 'polypeptide(L)'
;QQTAEYGIAAHWRYKEGKQRDKGLEEKLAWVRHILEWQHDLRDAREFMESLKIDLFTDVVFVFTPKGDVWELPAGSGPLDFAYRVHTQVGHSCVGAKVNGRIVSLDYKLKNGEIVEILTSKQIAGPRRDWLNLVKTSTAKTRIRQWLKKEHREENILKGKEALEREVKKQGVDVSLVKNENLEELAQQMNMSSEEDVYAAVSNGTVTPQSVINRLIEKLRPEKKELLKIEDFQQLKIEPHPVSNRDGIRQGIRIKGIDDLLVHLAHCCNPVPGDAIIGYVTRGRGVSVHRADCRNINLLCAREQERIVETFWGKDFQSPFQVKLEALAMDRAGLLNDIMAILAELKINANWVTARGRKNNQATIELALEIKNVEQLNFIISRINRIKDVYEIKRTS
;
A
#
# COMPACT_ATOMS: atom_id res chain seq x y z
N GLN A 1 35.46 -27.57 12.14
CA GLN A 1 34.39 -26.55 12.28
C GLN A 1 33.06 -27.10 11.77
N GLN A 2 32.53 -28.16 12.38
CA GLN A 2 31.17 -28.67 12.09
C GLN A 2 30.39 -29.03 13.38
N THR A 3 30.99 -28.78 14.54
CA THR A 3 30.42 -29.11 15.86
C THR A 3 29.82 -27.90 16.58
N ALA A 4 29.88 -26.69 16.00
CA ALA A 4 29.34 -25.48 16.63
C ALA A 4 27.90 -25.13 16.21
N GLU A 5 27.38 -25.68 15.11
CA GLU A 5 26.04 -25.34 14.59
C GLU A 5 24.91 -26.22 15.17
N TYR A 6 25.25 -27.27 15.91
CA TYR A 6 24.28 -28.23 16.43
C TYR A 6 23.80 -27.97 17.86
N GLY A 7 24.09 -26.78 18.42
CA GLY A 7 23.79 -26.47 19.83
C GLY A 7 22.30 -26.53 20.18
N ILE A 8 21.40 -26.27 19.23
CA ILE A 8 19.95 -26.24 19.47
C ILE A 8 19.26 -27.51 18.92
N ALA A 9 19.76 -28.08 17.81
CA ALA A 9 19.18 -29.28 17.19
C ALA A 9 19.64 -30.61 17.83
N ALA A 10 20.82 -30.66 18.45
CA ALA A 10 21.29 -31.86 19.15
C ALA A 10 20.58 -32.06 20.51
N HIS A 11 20.16 -30.96 21.16
CA HIS A 11 19.50 -31.04 22.47
C HIS A 11 18.05 -31.54 22.38
N TRP A 12 17.40 -31.41 21.23
CA TRP A 12 16.06 -31.99 20.99
C TRP A 12 16.13 -33.50 20.66
N ARG A 13 17.21 -33.95 20.00
CA ARG A 13 17.40 -35.37 19.62
C ARG A 13 17.59 -36.34 20.77
N TYR A 14 17.91 -35.86 21.98
CA TYR A 14 18.15 -36.72 23.14
C TYR A 14 16.95 -36.83 24.10
N LYS A 15 15.96 -35.92 24.03
CA LYS A 15 14.83 -35.90 24.99
C LYS A 15 13.50 -36.46 24.49
N GLU A 16 13.32 -36.66 23.19
CA GLU A 16 12.13 -37.31 22.65
C GLU A 16 12.54 -38.51 21.81
N GLY A 17 12.79 -39.63 22.48
CA GLY A 17 12.93 -40.91 21.82
C GLY A 17 11.58 -41.34 21.23
N LYS A 18 11.34 -41.04 19.95
CA LYS A 18 10.57 -41.87 19.00
C LYS A 18 10.55 -41.29 17.59
N GLN A 19 10.78 -42.20 16.64
CA GLN A 19 10.57 -42.17 15.17
C GLN A 19 10.92 -40.90 14.38
N ARG A 20 11.76 -41.10 13.35
CA ARG A 20 11.95 -40.17 12.23
C ARG A 20 10.61 -39.86 11.57
N ASP A 21 10.05 -38.71 11.89
CA ASP A 21 8.82 -38.23 11.29
C ASP A 21 9.16 -37.58 9.93
N LYS A 22 9.08 -38.36 8.84
CA LYS A 22 9.43 -37.91 7.47
C LYS A 22 8.69 -36.63 7.05
N GLY A 23 7.46 -36.44 7.55
CA GLY A 23 6.67 -35.24 7.29
C GLY A 23 7.21 -33.96 7.95
N LEU A 24 8.04 -34.07 8.99
CA LEU A 24 8.71 -32.93 9.61
C LEU A 24 9.98 -32.54 8.85
N GLU A 25 10.72 -33.52 8.34
CA GLU A 25 11.88 -33.28 7.47
C GLU A 25 11.47 -32.62 6.14
N GLU A 26 10.35 -33.02 5.53
CA GLU A 26 9.78 -32.34 4.35
C GLU A 26 9.35 -30.89 4.64
N LYS A 27 8.70 -30.65 5.79
CA LYS A 27 8.33 -29.29 6.23
C LYS A 27 9.54 -28.42 6.55
N LEU A 28 10.64 -29.01 7.05
CA LEU A 28 11.89 -28.28 7.33
C LEU A 28 12.72 -28.01 6.07
N ALA A 29 12.68 -28.90 5.07
CA ALA A 29 13.26 -28.66 3.76
C ALA A 29 12.52 -27.50 3.03
N TRP A 30 11.20 -27.44 3.19
CA TRP A 30 10.37 -26.35 2.68
C TRP A 30 10.71 -24.98 3.28
N VAL A 31 10.95 -24.91 4.60
CA VAL A 31 11.40 -23.67 5.26
C VAL A 31 12.76 -23.19 4.74
N ARG A 32 13.66 -24.12 4.39
CA ARG A 32 14.96 -23.77 3.78
C ARG A 32 14.80 -23.21 2.35
N HIS A 33 13.91 -23.77 1.54
CA HIS A 33 13.62 -23.23 0.20
C HIS A 33 12.97 -21.83 0.24
N ILE A 34 12.15 -21.54 1.25
CA ILE A 34 11.55 -20.20 1.45
C ILE A 34 12.62 -19.15 1.83
N LEU A 35 13.62 -19.55 2.63
CA LEU A 35 14.74 -18.68 3.00
C LEU A 35 15.68 -18.38 1.82
N GLU A 36 15.86 -19.33 0.90
CA GLU A 36 16.61 -19.09 -0.36
C GLU A 36 15.89 -18.08 -1.28
N TRP A 37 14.55 -18.06 -1.29
CA TRP A 37 13.76 -17.15 -2.15
C TRP A 37 13.69 -15.70 -1.66
N GLN A 38 13.94 -15.46 -0.37
CA GLN A 38 13.99 -14.11 0.20
C GLN A 38 15.06 -13.24 -0.50
N HIS A 39 16.09 -13.87 -1.07
CA HIS A 39 17.21 -13.14 -1.65
C HIS A 39 16.93 -12.57 -3.06
N ASP A 40 15.91 -13.08 -3.78
CA ASP A 40 15.70 -12.80 -5.21
C ASP A 40 14.44 -11.97 -5.55
N LEU A 41 13.49 -11.78 -4.61
CA LEU A 41 12.24 -11.05 -4.85
C LEU A 41 12.16 -9.77 -4.02
N ARG A 42 12.16 -8.61 -4.68
CA ARG A 42 12.11 -7.28 -4.04
C ARG A 42 10.69 -6.80 -3.69
N ASP A 43 9.63 -7.52 -4.09
CA ASP A 43 8.23 -7.12 -3.86
C ASP A 43 7.44 -8.16 -3.02
N ALA A 44 6.98 -7.72 -1.84
CA ALA A 44 6.20 -8.54 -0.90
C ALA A 44 4.81 -8.94 -1.44
N ARG A 45 4.26 -8.20 -2.42
CA ARG A 45 2.96 -8.54 -3.01
C ARG A 45 3.05 -9.69 -4.00
N GLU A 46 4.06 -9.67 -4.87
CA GLU A 46 4.34 -10.77 -5.80
C GLU A 46 4.68 -12.06 -5.04
N PHE A 47 5.38 -11.94 -3.90
CA PHE A 47 5.67 -13.06 -3.00
C PHE A 47 4.40 -13.66 -2.36
N MET A 48 3.48 -12.82 -1.87
CA MET A 48 2.23 -13.31 -1.28
C MET A 48 1.30 -13.96 -2.32
N GLU A 49 1.34 -13.47 -3.57
CA GLU A 49 0.57 -14.05 -4.66
C GLU A 49 1.16 -15.39 -5.14
N SER A 50 2.50 -15.51 -5.23
CA SER A 50 3.15 -16.78 -5.56
C SER A 50 2.92 -17.85 -4.48
N LEU A 51 3.00 -17.47 -3.20
CA LEU A 51 2.70 -18.38 -2.09
C LEU A 51 1.25 -18.87 -2.09
N LYS A 52 0.28 -17.99 -2.37
CA LYS A 52 -1.14 -18.38 -2.41
C LYS A 52 -1.46 -19.36 -3.53
N ILE A 53 -0.78 -19.22 -4.67
CA ILE A 53 -0.94 -20.14 -5.79
C ILE A 53 -0.33 -21.50 -5.42
N ASP A 54 0.89 -21.55 -4.88
CA ASP A 54 1.57 -22.81 -4.61
C ASP A 54 0.99 -23.60 -3.40
N LEU A 55 0.37 -22.94 -2.40
CA LEU A 55 -0.09 -23.61 -1.16
C LEU A 55 -1.40 -24.42 -1.29
N PHE A 56 -2.19 -24.22 -2.35
CA PHE A 56 -3.55 -24.76 -2.48
C PHE A 56 -3.86 -25.47 -3.81
N THR A 57 -2.89 -25.66 -4.70
CA THR A 57 -3.15 -26.38 -5.97
C THR A 57 -2.88 -27.87 -5.83
N ASP A 58 -3.80 -28.69 -6.34
CA ASP A 58 -3.52 -30.09 -6.66
C ASP A 58 -2.26 -30.17 -7.54
N VAL A 59 -1.44 -31.22 -7.35
CA VAL A 59 -0.20 -31.42 -8.12
C VAL A 59 -0.41 -32.44 -9.24
N VAL A 60 0.24 -32.21 -10.38
CA VAL A 60 0.32 -33.16 -11.48
C VAL A 60 1.73 -33.71 -11.67
N PHE A 61 1.83 -35.03 -11.88
CA PHE A 61 3.07 -35.75 -12.11
C PHE A 61 3.21 -36.10 -13.59
N VAL A 62 4.28 -35.59 -14.20
CA VAL A 62 4.60 -35.80 -15.62
C VAL A 62 5.96 -36.45 -15.77
N PHE A 63 6.14 -37.19 -16.86
CA PHE A 63 7.33 -37.99 -17.13
C PHE A 63 8.16 -37.38 -18.26
N THR A 64 9.49 -37.39 -18.13
CA THR A 64 10.38 -37.18 -19.28
C THR A 64 10.43 -38.44 -20.15
N PRO A 65 10.86 -38.35 -21.42
CA PRO A 65 11.10 -39.54 -22.25
C PRO A 65 12.17 -40.48 -21.69
N LYS A 66 12.99 -39.99 -20.75
CA LYS A 66 14.02 -40.76 -20.04
C LYS A 66 13.49 -41.48 -18.79
N GLY A 67 12.24 -41.21 -18.39
CA GLY A 67 11.59 -41.82 -17.22
C GLY A 67 11.71 -41.00 -15.92
N ASP A 68 12.24 -39.77 -15.97
CA ASP A 68 12.31 -38.90 -14.79
C ASP A 68 10.92 -38.32 -14.49
N VAL A 69 10.57 -38.28 -13.21
CA VAL A 69 9.27 -37.76 -12.73
C VAL A 69 9.42 -36.31 -12.30
N TRP A 70 8.53 -35.45 -12.77
CA TRP A 70 8.46 -34.04 -12.39
C TRP A 70 7.09 -33.68 -11.85
N GLU A 71 7.09 -32.89 -10.79
CA GLU A 71 5.88 -32.30 -10.19
C GLU A 71 5.64 -30.88 -10.73
N LEU A 72 4.38 -30.59 -11.06
CA LEU A 72 3.90 -29.29 -11.49
C LEU A 72 2.53 -29.00 -10.87
N PRO A 73 2.14 -27.72 -10.67
CA PRO A 73 0.78 -27.39 -10.27
C PRO A 73 -0.26 -27.86 -11.29
N ALA A 74 -1.43 -28.32 -10.83
CA ALA A 74 -2.50 -28.79 -11.69
C ALA A 74 -2.94 -27.70 -12.67
N GLY A 75 -3.12 -28.07 -13.94
CA GLY A 75 -3.43 -27.13 -15.01
C GLY A 75 -2.23 -26.36 -15.54
N SER A 76 -1.00 -26.74 -15.18
CA SER A 76 0.22 -26.32 -15.89
C SER A 76 0.29 -26.90 -17.30
N GLY A 77 0.90 -26.13 -18.20
CA GLY A 77 1.10 -26.52 -19.59
C GLY A 77 2.52 -27.00 -19.92
N PRO A 78 2.77 -27.42 -21.17
CA PRO A 78 4.11 -27.82 -21.62
C PRO A 78 5.18 -26.74 -21.45
N LEU A 79 4.81 -25.45 -21.52
CA LEU A 79 5.74 -24.35 -21.27
C LEU A 79 6.20 -24.31 -19.81
N ASP A 80 5.29 -24.52 -18.85
CA ASP A 80 5.64 -24.61 -17.43
C ASP A 80 6.64 -25.75 -17.19
N PHE A 81 6.42 -26.91 -17.82
CA PHE A 81 7.34 -28.05 -17.75
C PHE A 81 8.71 -27.70 -18.35
N ALA A 82 8.76 -27.06 -19.52
CA ALA A 82 10.00 -26.66 -20.16
C ALA A 82 10.85 -25.75 -19.26
N TYR A 83 10.22 -24.74 -18.62
CA TYR A 83 10.91 -23.88 -17.67
C TYR A 83 11.27 -24.61 -16.37
N ARG A 84 10.47 -25.58 -15.91
CA ARG A 84 10.79 -26.37 -14.72
C ARG A 84 12.04 -27.23 -14.93
N VAL A 85 12.21 -27.81 -16.11
CA VAL A 85 13.41 -28.59 -16.48
C VAL A 85 14.64 -27.68 -16.55
N HIS A 86 14.59 -26.62 -17.37
CA HIS A 86 15.67 -25.65 -17.45
C HIS A 86 15.23 -24.37 -18.15
N THR A 87 15.72 -23.21 -17.69
CA THR A 87 15.39 -21.90 -18.29
C THR A 87 15.71 -21.84 -19.79
N GLN A 88 16.84 -22.40 -20.22
CA GLN A 88 17.22 -22.45 -21.63
C GLN A 88 16.29 -23.34 -22.48
N VAL A 89 15.76 -24.43 -21.90
CA VAL A 89 14.80 -25.30 -22.60
C VAL A 89 13.48 -24.57 -22.80
N GLY A 90 13.05 -23.80 -21.79
CA GLY A 90 11.93 -22.87 -21.92
C GLY A 90 12.15 -21.80 -23.00
N HIS A 91 13.30 -21.12 -22.99
CA HIS A 91 13.62 -20.08 -23.99
C HIS A 91 13.72 -20.60 -25.42
N SER A 92 14.17 -21.83 -25.61
CA SER A 92 14.32 -22.45 -26.92
C SER A 92 13.09 -23.28 -27.35
N CYS A 93 12.00 -23.24 -26.58
CA CYS A 93 10.80 -24.05 -26.83
C CYS A 93 10.05 -23.58 -28.09
N VAL A 94 9.85 -24.47 -29.05
CA VAL A 94 9.05 -24.19 -30.26
C VAL A 94 7.73 -24.95 -30.24
N GLY A 95 7.70 -26.11 -29.60
CA GLY A 95 6.51 -26.94 -29.49
C GLY A 95 6.67 -28.03 -28.44
N ALA A 96 5.62 -28.81 -28.25
CA ALA A 96 5.64 -29.93 -27.31
C ALA A 96 4.96 -31.15 -27.92
N LYS A 97 5.43 -32.33 -27.53
CA LYS A 97 4.77 -33.60 -27.76
C LYS A 97 4.39 -34.22 -26.43
N VAL A 98 3.18 -34.76 -26.36
CA VAL A 98 2.68 -35.51 -25.21
C VAL A 98 2.32 -36.91 -25.68
N ASN A 99 2.88 -37.94 -25.04
CA ASN A 99 2.75 -39.34 -25.44
C ASN A 99 3.03 -39.58 -26.94
N GLY A 100 4.04 -38.91 -27.47
CA GLY A 100 4.46 -39.00 -28.88
C GLY A 100 3.62 -38.21 -29.89
N ARG A 101 2.54 -37.52 -29.47
CA ARG A 101 1.70 -36.69 -30.34
C ARG A 101 1.98 -35.20 -30.12
N ILE A 102 2.01 -34.42 -31.20
CA ILE A 102 2.21 -32.96 -31.12
C ILE A 102 0.96 -32.33 -30.48
N VAL A 103 1.18 -31.48 -29.47
CA VAL A 103 0.12 -30.73 -28.79
C VAL A 103 0.36 -29.23 -28.89
N SER A 104 -0.71 -28.45 -28.73
CA SER A 104 -0.60 -26.99 -28.60
C SER A 104 0.12 -26.62 -27.29
N LEU A 105 0.77 -25.47 -27.27
CA LEU A 105 1.42 -24.92 -26.07
C LEU A 105 0.43 -24.55 -24.94
N ASP A 106 -0.85 -24.39 -25.29
CA ASP A 106 -1.97 -24.14 -24.34
C ASP A 106 -2.58 -25.43 -23.75
N TYR A 107 -2.06 -26.61 -24.15
CA TYR A 107 -2.53 -27.87 -23.59
C TYR A 107 -2.24 -27.95 -22.09
N LYS A 108 -3.17 -28.53 -21.31
CA LYS A 108 -2.99 -28.74 -19.86
C LYS A 108 -2.54 -30.17 -19.59
N LEU A 109 -1.40 -30.31 -18.93
CA LEU A 109 -0.79 -31.59 -18.63
C LEU A 109 -1.61 -32.38 -17.60
N LYS A 110 -1.66 -33.70 -17.77
CA LYS A 110 -2.34 -34.64 -16.87
C LYS A 110 -1.36 -35.60 -16.21
N ASN A 111 -1.79 -36.22 -15.12
CA ASN A 111 -1.03 -37.25 -14.43
C ASN A 111 -0.70 -38.43 -15.34
N GLY A 112 0.57 -38.86 -15.31
CA GLY A 112 1.01 -40.04 -16.05
C GLY A 112 1.40 -39.79 -17.51
N GLU A 113 1.36 -38.54 -17.98
CA GLU A 113 1.72 -38.21 -19.36
C GLU A 113 3.23 -38.04 -19.54
N ILE A 114 3.75 -38.53 -20.67
CA ILE A 114 5.15 -38.34 -21.08
C ILE A 114 5.24 -37.09 -21.93
N VAL A 115 6.04 -36.11 -21.50
CA VAL A 115 6.18 -34.80 -22.15
C VAL A 115 7.56 -34.66 -22.77
N GLU A 116 7.60 -34.41 -24.07
CA GLU A 116 8.82 -34.12 -24.83
C GLU A 116 8.75 -32.68 -25.36
N ILE A 117 9.73 -31.85 -25.02
CA ILE A 117 9.80 -30.46 -25.48
C ILE A 117 10.65 -30.38 -26.75
N LEU A 118 10.06 -29.81 -27.80
CA LEU A 118 10.75 -29.55 -29.06
C LEU A 118 11.48 -28.22 -28.95
N THR A 119 12.81 -28.27 -28.95
CA THR A 119 13.66 -27.08 -28.88
C THR A 119 14.31 -26.77 -30.23
N SER A 120 14.50 -25.48 -30.53
CA SER A 120 15.27 -25.04 -31.69
C SER A 120 16.63 -24.46 -31.27
N LYS A 121 17.64 -24.68 -32.12
CA LYS A 121 18.96 -24.07 -31.98
C LYS A 121 18.98 -22.59 -32.40
N GLN A 122 18.04 -22.19 -33.27
CA GLN A 122 17.81 -20.77 -33.58
C GLN A 122 16.96 -20.19 -32.46
N ILE A 123 17.45 -19.13 -31.82
CA ILE A 123 16.82 -18.49 -30.66
C ILE A 123 15.56 -17.75 -31.15
N ALA A 124 14.45 -18.46 -31.27
CA ALA A 124 13.13 -17.87 -31.28
C ALA A 124 12.71 -17.72 -29.81
N GLY A 125 13.20 -16.67 -29.15
CA GLY A 125 12.97 -16.50 -27.72
C GLY A 125 11.48 -16.35 -27.35
N PRO A 126 11.17 -16.31 -26.04
CA PRO A 126 9.80 -16.25 -25.55
C PRO A 126 9.06 -15.02 -26.06
N ARG A 127 7.77 -15.22 -26.37
CA ARG A 127 6.87 -14.15 -26.84
C ARG A 127 6.05 -13.60 -25.67
N ARG A 128 5.54 -12.37 -25.81
CA ARG A 128 4.67 -11.73 -24.81
C ARG A 128 3.43 -12.57 -24.50
N ASP A 129 2.87 -13.23 -25.51
CA ASP A 129 1.67 -14.07 -25.38
C ASP A 129 1.88 -15.27 -24.43
N TRP A 130 3.12 -15.74 -24.25
CA TRP A 130 3.42 -16.86 -23.35
C TRP A 130 3.14 -16.52 -21.88
N LEU A 131 3.13 -15.23 -21.50
CA LEU A 131 2.75 -14.81 -20.15
C LEU A 131 1.31 -15.20 -19.78
N ASN A 132 0.44 -15.33 -20.78
CA ASN A 132 -0.96 -15.75 -20.60
C ASN A 132 -1.11 -17.28 -20.61
N LEU A 133 -0.19 -18.01 -21.25
CA LEU A 133 -0.22 -19.47 -21.37
C LEU A 133 0.41 -20.19 -20.17
N VAL A 134 1.38 -19.54 -19.53
CA VAL A 134 2.15 -20.09 -18.42
C VAL A 134 1.40 -19.87 -17.10
N LYS A 135 1.27 -20.91 -16.29
CA LYS A 135 0.60 -20.82 -14.99
C LYS A 135 1.57 -20.49 -13.86
N THR A 136 2.77 -21.08 -13.90
CA THR A 136 3.74 -21.00 -12.79
C THR A 136 4.37 -19.61 -12.68
N SER A 137 4.55 -19.15 -11.44
CA SER A 137 5.22 -17.88 -11.12
C SER A 137 6.67 -17.86 -11.64
N THR A 138 7.39 -18.96 -11.45
CA THR A 138 8.79 -19.12 -11.86
C THR A 138 8.99 -18.92 -13.36
N ALA A 139 8.16 -19.55 -14.19
CA ALA A 139 8.23 -19.41 -15.64
C ALA A 139 7.80 -18.00 -16.10
N LYS A 140 6.74 -17.42 -15.50
CA LYS A 140 6.36 -16.01 -15.76
C LYS A 140 7.51 -15.05 -15.48
N THR A 141 8.19 -15.20 -14.35
CA THR A 141 9.34 -14.35 -13.98
C THR A 141 10.48 -14.49 -14.98
N ARG A 142 10.84 -15.72 -15.37
CA ARG A 142 11.91 -15.97 -16.36
C ARG A 142 11.57 -15.39 -17.74
N ILE A 143 10.33 -15.53 -18.19
CA ILE A 143 9.84 -14.91 -19.45
C ILE A 143 9.93 -13.39 -19.38
N ARG A 144 9.46 -12.77 -18.29
CA ARG A 144 9.54 -11.31 -18.11
C ARG A 144 10.98 -10.83 -18.12
N GLN A 145 11.88 -11.53 -17.44
CA GLN A 145 13.31 -11.21 -17.41
C GLN A 145 13.93 -11.28 -18.81
N TRP A 146 13.60 -12.31 -19.58
CA TRP A 146 14.10 -12.45 -20.95
C TRP A 146 13.57 -11.32 -21.86
N LEU A 147 12.27 -11.05 -21.83
CA LEU A 147 11.65 -9.96 -22.61
C LEU A 147 12.22 -8.59 -22.23
N LYS A 148 12.52 -8.39 -20.95
CA LYS A 148 13.17 -7.16 -20.45
C LYS A 148 14.57 -7.00 -21.02
N LYS A 149 15.32 -8.10 -21.17
CA LYS A 149 16.67 -8.09 -21.73
C LYS A 149 16.66 -7.86 -23.25
N GLU A 150 15.75 -8.52 -23.97
CA GLU A 150 15.65 -8.41 -25.44
C GLU A 150 15.28 -6.98 -25.87
N HIS A 151 14.32 -6.35 -25.21
CA HIS A 151 13.88 -4.99 -25.51
C HIS A 151 14.66 -3.92 -24.73
N ARG A 152 15.84 -4.25 -24.17
CA ARG A 152 16.56 -3.33 -23.27
C ARG A 152 16.91 -2.01 -23.97
N GLU A 153 17.46 -2.06 -25.17
CA GLU A 153 17.86 -0.87 -25.93
C GLU A 153 16.66 0.03 -26.26
N GLU A 154 15.56 -0.57 -26.72
CA GLU A 154 14.31 0.15 -27.02
C GLU A 154 13.69 0.76 -25.75
N ASN A 155 13.74 0.03 -24.64
CA ASN A 155 13.26 0.47 -23.34
C ASN A 155 14.10 1.62 -22.77
N ILE A 156 15.41 1.65 -23.01
CA ILE A 156 16.28 2.76 -22.61
C ILE A 156 15.88 4.02 -23.38
N LEU A 157 15.68 3.93 -24.70
CA LEU A 157 15.30 5.08 -25.52
C LEU A 157 13.95 5.67 -25.08
N LYS A 158 12.93 4.82 -24.90
CA LYS A 158 11.60 5.25 -24.40
C LYS A 158 11.67 5.85 -23.00
N GLY A 159 12.52 5.30 -22.13
CA GLY A 159 12.75 5.81 -20.78
C GLY A 159 13.38 7.20 -20.78
N LYS A 160 14.36 7.42 -21.66
CA LYS A 160 15.00 8.71 -21.86
C LYS A 160 13.99 9.77 -22.34
N GLU A 161 13.20 9.47 -23.36
CA GLU A 161 12.15 10.37 -23.85
C GLU A 161 11.09 10.70 -22.77
N ALA A 162 10.73 9.71 -21.94
CA ALA A 162 9.78 9.90 -20.85
C ALA A 162 10.31 10.84 -19.77
N LEU A 163 11.58 10.73 -19.41
CA LEU A 163 12.22 11.66 -18.48
C LEU A 163 12.35 13.05 -19.07
N GLU A 164 12.81 13.18 -20.33
CA GLU A 164 12.93 14.49 -21.00
C GLU A 164 11.57 15.22 -21.08
N ARG A 165 10.48 14.49 -21.33
CA ARG A 165 9.12 15.04 -21.37
C ARG A 165 8.68 15.54 -19.99
N GLU A 166 8.96 14.77 -18.94
CA GLU A 166 8.57 15.16 -17.58
C GLU A 166 9.43 16.33 -17.05
N VAL A 167 10.71 16.41 -17.42
CA VAL A 167 11.57 17.58 -17.13
C VAL A 167 11.00 18.86 -17.74
N LYS A 168 10.62 18.81 -19.03
CA LYS A 168 9.96 19.93 -19.71
C LYS A 168 8.64 20.33 -19.04
N LYS A 169 7.86 19.34 -18.61
CA LYS A 169 6.57 19.56 -17.94
C LYS A 169 6.71 20.24 -16.58
N GLN A 170 7.77 19.92 -15.84
CA GLN A 170 8.03 20.51 -14.51
C GLN A 170 8.79 21.84 -14.58
N GLY A 171 9.20 22.30 -15.77
CA GLY A 171 9.96 23.55 -15.94
C GLY A 171 11.37 23.49 -15.36
N VAL A 172 11.94 22.29 -15.32
CA VAL A 172 13.19 21.96 -14.66
C VAL A 172 14.32 21.98 -15.71
N ASP A 173 15.51 22.47 -15.33
CA ASP A 173 16.64 22.57 -16.26
C ASP A 173 17.07 21.18 -16.78
N VAL A 174 17.24 21.04 -18.10
CA VAL A 174 17.63 19.76 -18.75
C VAL A 174 19.02 19.29 -18.29
N SER A 175 19.85 20.19 -17.76
CA SER A 175 21.16 19.89 -17.16
C SER A 175 21.08 18.99 -15.92
N LEU A 176 19.88 18.78 -15.37
CA LEU A 176 19.64 17.94 -14.20
C LEU A 176 19.58 16.45 -14.54
N VAL A 177 19.20 16.13 -15.79
CA VAL A 177 19.22 14.77 -16.35
C VAL A 177 20.55 14.57 -17.10
N LYS A 178 21.66 14.87 -16.43
CA LYS A 178 23.00 14.51 -16.87
C LYS A 178 23.39 13.15 -16.29
N ASN A 179 24.20 12.43 -17.06
CA ASN A 179 24.68 11.08 -16.74
C ASN A 179 25.23 10.96 -15.31
N GLU A 180 26.07 11.91 -14.87
CA GLU A 180 26.67 11.92 -13.52
C GLU A 180 25.62 11.91 -12.39
N ASN A 181 24.55 12.70 -12.52
CA ASN A 181 23.50 12.76 -11.50
C ASN A 181 22.61 11.50 -11.49
N LEU A 182 22.44 10.87 -12.65
CA LEU A 182 21.66 9.66 -12.80
C LEU A 182 22.42 8.42 -12.31
N GLU A 183 23.74 8.36 -12.50
CA GLU A 183 24.59 7.29 -11.97
C GLU A 183 24.58 7.27 -10.44
N GLU A 184 24.70 8.44 -9.80
CA GLU A 184 24.60 8.53 -8.35
C GLU A 184 23.19 8.19 -7.82
N LEU A 185 22.14 8.58 -8.54
CA LEU A 185 20.77 8.18 -8.21
C LEU A 185 20.57 6.67 -8.39
N ALA A 186 21.17 6.07 -9.43
CA ALA A 186 21.13 4.64 -9.67
C ALA A 186 21.72 3.87 -8.48
N GLN A 187 22.87 4.32 -7.95
CA GLN A 187 23.49 3.74 -6.75
C GLN A 187 22.56 3.81 -5.53
N GLN A 188 21.91 4.96 -5.29
CA GLN A 188 20.93 5.10 -4.19
C GLN A 188 19.71 4.18 -4.35
N MET A 189 19.35 3.82 -5.58
CA MET A 189 18.22 2.96 -5.91
C MET A 189 18.61 1.47 -6.02
N ASN A 190 19.84 1.10 -5.65
CA ASN A 190 20.38 -0.25 -5.83
C ASN A 190 20.32 -0.72 -7.29
N MET A 191 20.70 0.16 -8.21
CA MET A 191 20.78 -0.04 -9.66
C MET A 191 22.22 0.20 -10.12
N SER A 192 22.66 -0.51 -11.16
CA SER A 192 24.08 -0.56 -11.53
C SER A 192 24.51 0.56 -12.47
N SER A 193 23.60 1.06 -13.31
CA SER A 193 23.91 2.11 -14.29
C SER A 193 22.73 3.06 -14.54
N GLU A 194 23.02 4.19 -15.16
CA GLU A 194 22.01 5.14 -15.66
C GLU A 194 21.02 4.49 -16.65
N GLU A 195 21.50 3.54 -17.46
CA GLU A 195 20.66 2.77 -18.38
C GLU A 195 19.60 1.96 -17.64
N ASP A 196 19.93 1.45 -16.46
CA ASP A 196 18.96 0.72 -15.65
C ASP A 196 17.87 1.68 -15.16
N VAL A 197 18.19 2.94 -14.85
CA VAL A 197 17.20 3.97 -14.49
C VAL A 197 16.27 4.26 -15.66
N TYR A 198 16.81 4.45 -16.87
CA TYR A 198 16.00 4.64 -18.07
C TYR A 198 15.09 3.42 -18.34
N ALA A 199 15.65 2.21 -18.25
CA ALA A 199 14.89 0.98 -18.42
C ALA A 199 13.84 0.78 -17.32
N ALA A 200 14.07 1.26 -16.09
CA ALA A 200 13.11 1.18 -15.00
C ALA A 200 11.95 2.16 -15.16
N VAL A 201 12.22 3.33 -15.74
CA VAL A 201 11.19 4.32 -16.07
C VAL A 201 10.26 3.82 -17.18
N SER A 202 10.81 3.24 -18.25
CA SER A 202 9.99 2.71 -19.35
C SER A 202 9.14 1.50 -18.96
N ASN A 203 9.65 0.66 -18.06
CA ASN A 203 8.91 -0.49 -17.53
C ASN A 203 7.88 -0.12 -16.45
N GLY A 204 7.83 1.14 -16.00
CA GLY A 204 6.90 1.61 -14.97
C GLY A 204 7.25 1.18 -13.55
N THR A 205 8.43 0.58 -13.32
CA THR A 205 8.90 0.25 -11.96
C THR A 205 9.21 1.50 -11.14
N VAL A 206 9.56 2.59 -11.82
CA VAL A 206 9.81 3.91 -11.23
C VAL A 206 9.08 4.95 -12.07
N THR A 207 8.38 5.88 -11.45
CA THR A 207 7.71 6.96 -12.19
C THR A 207 8.73 8.03 -12.60
N PRO A 208 8.62 8.62 -13.80
CA PRO A 208 9.48 9.74 -14.22
C PRO A 208 9.51 10.88 -13.19
N GLN A 209 8.36 11.15 -12.57
CA GLN A 209 8.20 12.15 -11.52
C GLN A 209 9.02 11.85 -10.27
N SER A 210 9.06 10.59 -9.82
CA SER A 210 9.84 10.21 -8.65
C SER A 210 11.34 10.36 -8.90
N VAL A 211 11.80 10.12 -10.14
CA VAL A 211 13.21 10.31 -10.51
C VAL A 211 13.57 11.80 -10.46
N ILE A 212 12.75 12.64 -11.10
CA ILE A 212 13.01 14.08 -11.17
C ILE A 212 12.92 14.75 -9.79
N ASN A 213 11.93 14.40 -8.97
CA ASN A 213 11.80 14.95 -7.62
C ASN A 213 13.02 14.65 -6.75
N ARG A 214 13.59 13.43 -6.86
CA ARG A 214 14.81 13.05 -6.14
C ARG A 214 16.04 13.81 -6.65
N LEU A 215 16.13 14.02 -7.97
CA LEU A 215 17.18 14.85 -8.57
C LEU A 215 17.09 16.31 -8.11
N ILE A 216 15.87 16.87 -8.02
CA ILE A 216 15.62 18.23 -7.52
C ILE A 216 15.98 18.35 -6.03
N GLU A 217 15.63 17.36 -5.22
CA GLU A 217 15.91 17.34 -3.78
C GLU A 217 17.42 17.36 -3.50
N LYS A 218 18.21 16.69 -4.35
CA LYS A 218 19.68 16.65 -4.25
C LYS A 218 20.36 17.99 -4.56
N LEU A 219 19.81 18.79 -5.49
CA LEU A 219 20.42 20.06 -5.93
C LEU A 219 19.95 21.29 -5.14
N ARG A 220 19.08 21.08 -4.15
CA ARG A 220 18.71 22.09 -3.16
C ARG A 220 18.91 21.58 -1.73
N PRO A 221 20.15 21.25 -1.29
CA PRO A 221 20.39 20.98 0.12
C PRO A 221 20.16 22.24 0.98
N GLU A 222 20.35 23.44 0.43
CA GLU A 222 20.29 24.73 1.15
C GLU A 222 18.93 25.44 1.10
N LYS A 223 17.95 24.94 0.34
CA LYS A 223 16.65 25.62 0.17
C LYS A 223 15.52 24.99 1.00
N LYS A 224 15.87 24.28 2.09
CA LYS A 224 14.92 23.71 3.05
C LYS A 224 14.24 24.73 3.97
N GLU A 225 14.74 25.97 4.06
CA GLU A 225 14.15 27.01 4.94
C GLU A 225 13.26 28.04 4.23
N LEU A 226 13.37 28.24 2.91
CA LEU A 226 12.68 29.35 2.23
C LEU A 226 11.62 28.93 1.19
N LEU A 227 11.58 27.67 0.75
CA LEU A 227 10.60 27.21 -0.27
C LEU A 227 9.38 26.47 0.30
N LYS A 228 9.28 26.27 1.62
CA LYS A 228 8.07 25.69 2.24
C LYS A 228 6.89 26.67 2.31
N ILE A 229 7.08 27.93 1.93
CA ILE A 229 6.08 29.00 2.14
C ILE A 229 5.27 29.32 0.87
N GLU A 230 5.76 29.00 -0.34
CA GLU A 230 5.14 29.51 -1.58
C GLU A 230 4.34 28.49 -2.41
N ASP A 231 4.52 27.17 -2.22
CA ASP A 231 3.77 26.15 -2.99
C ASP A 231 2.41 25.73 -2.39
N PHE A 232 1.97 26.35 -1.29
CA PHE A 232 0.63 26.10 -0.72
C PHE A 232 -0.50 26.94 -1.35
N GLN A 233 -0.22 27.78 -2.36
CA GLN A 233 -1.22 28.68 -2.94
C GLN A 233 -1.84 28.26 -4.27
N GLN A 234 -1.53 27.08 -4.84
CA GLN A 234 -2.13 26.67 -6.13
C GLN A 234 -2.63 25.22 -6.21
N LEU A 235 -3.16 24.67 -5.11
CA LEU A 235 -4.18 23.64 -5.24
C LEU A 235 -5.52 24.34 -5.51
N LYS A 236 -5.80 24.60 -6.79
CA LYS A 236 -7.18 24.79 -7.24
C LYS A 236 -7.95 23.53 -6.83
N ILE A 237 -8.78 23.69 -5.81
CA ILE A 237 -9.83 22.74 -5.46
C ILE A 237 -10.75 22.69 -6.68
N GLU A 238 -10.52 21.75 -7.59
CA GLU A 238 -11.60 21.33 -8.47
C GLU A 238 -12.65 20.67 -7.58
N PRO A 239 -13.90 21.18 -7.53
CA PRO A 239 -14.96 20.52 -6.82
C PRO A 239 -15.21 19.20 -7.54
N HIS A 240 -14.66 18.10 -7.03
CA HIS A 240 -15.10 16.78 -7.43
C HIS A 240 -16.62 16.73 -7.18
N PRO A 241 -17.43 16.47 -8.22
CA PRO A 241 -18.85 16.27 -8.02
C PRO A 241 -18.98 15.02 -7.16
N VAL A 242 -19.54 15.18 -5.96
CA VAL A 242 -19.97 14.06 -5.12
C VAL A 242 -21.17 13.41 -5.83
N SER A 243 -20.87 12.58 -6.83
CA SER A 243 -21.85 11.74 -7.52
C SER A 243 -21.87 10.35 -6.87
N ASN A 244 -23.09 9.87 -6.60
CA ASN A 244 -23.52 8.69 -5.83
C ASN A 244 -23.72 8.99 -4.34
N ARG A 245 -24.89 9.46 -3.89
CA ARG A 245 -26.22 8.80 -3.94
C ARG A 245 -26.11 7.29 -3.68
N ASP A 246 -26.61 6.89 -2.51
CA ASP A 246 -26.92 5.53 -2.02
C ASP A 246 -25.99 4.83 -1.02
N GLY A 247 -24.91 5.47 -0.53
CA GLY A 247 -24.01 4.84 0.46
C GLY A 247 -24.11 5.30 1.92
N ILE A 248 -24.64 6.49 2.20
CA ILE A 248 -24.63 7.08 3.55
C ILE A 248 -26.07 7.14 4.06
N ARG A 249 -26.62 5.98 4.44
CA ARG A 249 -27.73 5.96 5.40
C ARG A 249 -27.15 6.38 6.73
N GLN A 250 -27.11 7.70 6.91
CA GLN A 250 -26.58 8.37 8.09
C GLN A 250 -27.13 7.70 9.34
N GLY A 251 -26.25 7.22 10.21
CA GLY A 251 -26.61 6.63 11.48
C GLY A 251 -27.13 7.68 12.47
N ILE A 252 -28.17 8.43 12.09
CA ILE A 252 -28.89 9.39 12.92
C ILE A 252 -30.36 9.06 12.77
N ARG A 253 -31.01 8.68 13.88
CA ARG A 253 -32.43 8.36 13.94
C ARG A 253 -33.18 9.49 14.63
N ILE A 254 -34.31 9.89 14.06
CA ILE A 254 -35.23 10.86 14.65
C ILE A 254 -36.35 10.09 15.33
N LYS A 255 -36.75 10.50 16.53
CA LYS A 255 -37.80 9.79 17.26
C LYS A 255 -39.13 9.85 16.50
N GLY A 256 -39.58 8.71 16.00
CA GLY A 256 -40.92 8.51 15.41
C GLY A 256 -41.04 8.77 13.90
N ILE A 257 -39.96 9.12 13.19
CA ILE A 257 -39.99 9.33 11.73
C ILE A 257 -38.71 8.76 11.10
N ASP A 258 -38.89 7.84 10.16
CA ASP A 258 -37.83 7.34 9.29
C ASP A 258 -37.83 8.14 7.97
N ASP A 259 -36.66 8.31 7.35
CA ASP A 259 -36.50 8.88 5.98
C ASP A 259 -36.66 10.41 5.82
N LEU A 260 -36.16 11.20 6.78
CA LEU A 260 -35.99 12.65 6.63
C LEU A 260 -34.59 13.02 6.12
N LEU A 261 -34.49 14.09 5.35
CA LEU A 261 -33.19 14.68 4.98
C LEU A 261 -32.52 15.26 6.24
N VAL A 262 -31.41 14.65 6.66
CA VAL A 262 -30.64 15.05 7.83
C VAL A 262 -29.25 15.54 7.43
N HIS A 263 -28.75 16.57 8.09
CA HIS A 263 -27.38 17.06 7.93
C HIS A 263 -26.77 17.50 9.26
N LEU A 264 -25.45 17.37 9.41
CA LEU A 264 -24.71 17.81 10.60
C LEU A 264 -24.47 19.33 10.56
N ALA A 265 -24.65 20.02 11.69
CA ALA A 265 -24.45 21.46 11.78
C ALA A 265 -22.96 21.84 11.87
N HIS A 266 -22.54 22.79 11.04
CA HIS A 266 -21.14 23.26 11.01
C HIS A 266 -20.72 24.06 12.25
N CYS A 267 -21.67 24.59 13.02
CA CYS A 267 -21.37 25.44 14.18
C CYS A 267 -20.92 24.68 15.43
N CYS A 268 -21.15 23.38 15.50
CA CYS A 268 -20.76 22.52 16.65
C CYS A 268 -20.21 21.16 16.22
N ASN A 269 -20.25 20.85 14.91
CA ASN A 269 -19.73 19.63 14.29
C ASN A 269 -20.01 18.37 15.12
N PRO A 270 -21.27 17.97 15.34
CA PRO A 270 -21.60 16.87 16.25
C PRO A 270 -20.98 15.55 15.80
N VAL A 271 -20.45 14.77 16.75
CA VAL A 271 -19.83 13.45 16.45
C VAL A 271 -20.53 12.29 17.16
N PRO A 272 -20.45 11.07 16.60
CA PRO A 272 -21.05 9.87 17.19
C PRO A 272 -20.68 9.68 18.66
N GLY A 273 -21.69 9.80 19.54
CA GLY A 273 -21.55 9.73 21.00
C GLY A 273 -21.84 11.05 21.72
N ASP A 274 -21.80 12.19 21.01
CA ASP A 274 -22.30 13.45 21.56
C ASP A 274 -23.82 13.37 21.75
N ALA A 275 -24.35 13.96 22.83
CA ALA A 275 -25.78 14.20 22.94
C ALA A 275 -26.19 15.19 21.83
N ILE A 276 -27.09 14.77 20.94
CA ILE A 276 -27.52 15.54 19.77
C ILE A 276 -28.99 15.93 19.83
N ILE A 277 -29.31 17.05 19.20
CA ILE A 277 -30.66 17.59 19.05
C ILE A 277 -30.84 18.00 17.58
N GLY A 278 -31.97 17.67 16.98
CA GLY A 278 -32.31 18.10 15.63
C GLY A 278 -33.13 19.39 15.63
N TYR A 279 -32.90 20.22 14.62
CA TYR A 279 -33.65 21.45 14.37
C TYR A 279 -34.20 21.44 12.94
N VAL A 280 -35.52 21.58 12.80
CA VAL A 280 -36.20 21.60 11.51
C VAL A 280 -35.97 22.95 10.82
N THR A 281 -35.15 22.95 9.77
CA THR A 281 -34.87 24.15 8.98
C THR A 281 -36.00 24.40 7.97
N ARG A 282 -36.14 25.64 7.51
CA ARG A 282 -37.08 25.99 6.44
C ARG A 282 -36.52 25.53 5.08
N GLY A 283 -36.77 24.26 4.74
CA GLY A 283 -36.54 23.71 3.41
C GLY A 283 -35.23 22.94 3.18
N ARG A 284 -34.32 22.84 4.17
CA ARG A 284 -33.08 22.04 4.06
C ARG A 284 -33.09 20.76 4.90
N GLY A 285 -34.27 20.36 5.40
CA GLY A 285 -34.42 19.22 6.28
C GLY A 285 -34.03 19.53 7.73
N VAL A 286 -33.53 18.53 8.44
CA VAL A 286 -33.18 18.62 9.87
C VAL A 286 -31.68 18.84 10.04
N SER A 287 -31.32 19.95 10.68
CA SER A 287 -29.96 20.28 11.10
C SER A 287 -29.67 19.67 12.47
N VAL A 288 -28.65 18.83 12.57
CA VAL A 288 -28.28 18.16 13.82
C VAL A 288 -27.20 18.97 14.54
N HIS A 289 -27.50 19.36 15.77
CA HIS A 289 -26.61 20.10 16.66
C HIS A 289 -26.23 19.24 17.87
N ARG A 290 -25.11 19.56 18.53
CA ARG A 290 -24.88 19.11 19.89
C ARG A 290 -25.87 19.76 20.84
N ALA A 291 -26.29 19.04 21.87
CA ALA A 291 -27.23 19.50 22.89
C ALA A 291 -26.72 20.75 23.65
N ASP A 292 -25.41 20.94 23.75
CA ASP A 292 -24.77 22.07 24.42
C ASP A 292 -24.41 23.25 23.48
N CYS A 293 -24.82 23.20 22.21
CA CYS A 293 -24.50 24.25 21.25
C CYS A 293 -25.19 25.58 21.59
N ARG A 294 -24.44 26.68 21.65
CA ARG A 294 -25.00 28.02 21.91
C ARG A 294 -26.09 28.41 20.90
N ASN A 295 -25.91 28.06 19.64
CA ASN A 295 -26.87 28.38 18.58
C ASN A 295 -28.18 27.60 18.73
N ILE A 296 -28.12 26.31 19.11
CA ILE A 296 -29.36 25.55 19.34
C ILE A 296 -30.08 26.06 20.58
N ASN A 297 -29.35 26.41 21.66
CA ASN A 297 -29.97 26.93 22.88
C ASN A 297 -30.73 28.24 22.64
N LEU A 298 -30.21 29.12 21.79
CA LEU A 298 -30.91 30.36 21.38
C LEU A 298 -32.16 30.08 20.54
N LEU A 299 -32.12 29.04 19.70
CA LEU A 299 -33.25 28.62 18.88
C LEU A 299 -34.31 27.87 19.72
N CYS A 300 -33.90 27.04 20.68
CA CYS A 300 -34.79 26.41 21.68
C CYS A 300 -35.65 27.44 22.41
N ALA A 301 -35.05 28.55 22.81
CA ALA A 301 -35.77 29.60 23.53
C ALA A 301 -36.80 30.35 22.67
N ARG A 302 -36.72 30.29 21.33
CA ARG A 302 -37.58 31.05 20.41
C ARG A 302 -38.55 30.20 19.61
N GLU A 303 -38.14 29.00 19.19
CA GLU A 303 -38.86 28.17 18.23
C GLU A 303 -38.88 26.70 18.68
N GLN A 304 -39.47 26.44 19.85
CA GLN A 304 -39.49 25.12 20.48
C GLN A 304 -40.22 24.05 19.63
N GLU A 305 -41.20 24.46 18.83
CA GLU A 305 -41.96 23.59 17.92
C GLU A 305 -41.11 22.97 16.79
N ARG A 306 -39.93 23.52 16.51
CA ARG A 306 -39.03 23.04 15.44
C ARG A 306 -37.93 22.11 15.94
N ILE A 307 -37.94 21.75 17.21
CA ILE A 307 -36.93 20.89 17.81
C ILE A 307 -37.41 19.46 17.83
N VAL A 308 -36.53 18.57 17.39
CA VAL A 308 -36.79 17.13 17.30
C VAL A 308 -35.70 16.36 18.04
N GLU A 309 -36.12 15.34 18.80
CA GLU A 309 -35.21 14.43 19.49
C GLU A 309 -34.51 13.53 18.46
N THR A 310 -33.18 13.54 18.47
CA THR A 310 -32.35 12.75 17.56
C THR A 310 -31.35 11.92 18.34
N PHE A 311 -31.00 10.76 17.78
CA PHE A 311 -30.09 9.80 18.39
C PHE A 311 -29.13 9.24 17.36
N TRP A 312 -27.91 8.93 17.77
CA TRP A 312 -26.99 8.18 16.92
C TRP A 312 -27.48 6.73 16.78
N GLY A 313 -27.58 6.26 15.55
CA GLY A 313 -27.82 4.87 15.20
C GLY A 313 -26.61 4.01 15.55
N LYS A 314 -26.85 2.80 16.06
CA LYS A 314 -25.81 1.88 16.55
C LYS A 314 -24.87 1.36 15.46
N ASP A 315 -25.22 1.52 14.19
CA ASP A 315 -24.49 0.96 13.03
C ASP A 315 -23.50 1.96 12.39
N PHE A 316 -23.28 3.15 12.98
CA PHE A 316 -22.36 4.13 12.40
C PHE A 316 -20.90 3.81 12.74
N GLN A 317 -20.16 3.29 11.75
CA GLN A 317 -18.74 2.93 11.88
C GLN A 317 -17.81 3.73 10.95
N SER A 318 -18.18 4.94 10.56
CA SER A 318 -17.26 5.81 9.80
C SER A 318 -16.40 6.63 10.75
N PRO A 319 -15.07 6.70 10.52
CA PRO A 319 -14.24 7.66 11.22
C PRO A 319 -14.69 9.09 10.90
N PHE A 320 -14.57 9.99 11.87
CA PHE A 320 -14.94 11.39 11.76
C PHE A 320 -13.76 12.29 12.14
N GLN A 321 -13.71 13.48 11.53
CA GLN A 321 -12.65 14.45 11.79
C GLN A 321 -13.02 15.37 12.96
N VAL A 322 -12.09 15.55 13.89
CA VAL A 322 -12.23 16.46 15.04
C VAL A 322 -11.07 17.44 15.05
N LYS A 323 -11.39 18.73 15.21
CA LYS A 323 -10.40 19.77 15.45
C LYS A 323 -10.20 19.98 16.95
N LEU A 324 -8.95 19.97 17.39
CA LEU A 324 -8.51 20.22 18.75
C LEU A 324 -7.57 21.42 18.76
N GLU A 325 -7.64 22.21 19.82
CA GLU A 325 -6.74 23.31 20.11
C GLU A 325 -6.13 23.08 21.51
N ALA A 326 -4.82 22.94 21.56
CA ALA A 326 -4.05 22.80 22.79
C ALA A 326 -3.28 24.09 23.07
N LEU A 327 -3.48 24.64 24.26
CA LEU A 327 -2.74 25.76 24.82
C LEU A 327 -1.67 25.21 25.76
N ALA A 328 -0.42 25.57 25.52
CA ALA A 328 0.72 25.03 26.23
C ALA A 328 1.82 26.06 26.44
N MET A 329 2.81 25.75 27.29
CA MET A 329 4.04 26.51 27.43
C MET A 329 4.99 26.16 26.29
N ASP A 330 5.46 27.17 25.57
CA ASP A 330 6.37 26.99 24.45
C ASP A 330 7.76 26.57 24.96
N ARG A 331 8.14 25.34 24.62
CA ARG A 331 9.46 24.78 24.89
C ARG A 331 9.94 23.89 23.76
N ALA A 332 11.25 23.71 23.70
CA ALA A 332 11.87 22.75 22.80
C ALA A 332 11.26 21.34 23.01
N GLY A 333 10.78 20.75 21.92
CA GLY A 333 10.21 19.40 21.91
C GLY A 333 8.72 19.29 22.27
N LEU A 334 8.01 20.37 22.61
CA LEU A 334 6.57 20.30 22.93
C LEU A 334 5.75 19.63 21.81
N LEU A 335 5.96 20.05 20.56
CA LEU A 335 5.24 19.47 19.41
C LEU A 335 5.61 18.00 19.23
N ASN A 336 6.87 17.63 19.45
CA ASN A 336 7.32 16.24 19.35
C ASN A 336 6.64 15.36 20.41
N ASP A 337 6.47 15.86 21.63
CA ASP A 337 5.79 15.11 22.70
C ASP A 337 4.32 14.84 22.34
N ILE A 338 3.62 15.82 21.78
CA ILE A 338 2.23 15.65 21.31
C ILE A 338 2.16 14.67 20.14
N MET A 339 3.05 14.82 19.15
CA MET A 339 3.10 13.92 17.99
C MET A 339 3.50 12.49 18.37
N ALA A 340 4.38 12.32 19.36
CA ALA A 340 4.77 11.01 19.87
C ALA A 340 3.58 10.26 20.49
N ILE A 341 2.73 10.96 21.26
CA ILE A 341 1.48 10.39 21.79
C ILE A 341 0.56 9.95 20.64
N LEU A 342 0.37 10.79 19.62
CA LEU A 342 -0.48 10.45 18.48
C LEU A 342 0.07 9.25 17.70
N ALA A 343 1.40 9.16 17.54
CA ALA A 343 2.08 8.04 16.90
C ALA A 343 1.94 6.73 17.71
N GLU A 344 2.09 6.79 19.03
CA GLU A 344 1.88 5.65 19.94
C GLU A 344 0.44 5.10 19.81
N LEU A 345 -0.54 6.00 19.71
CA LEU A 345 -1.95 5.65 19.56
C LEU A 345 -2.36 5.28 18.13
N LYS A 346 -1.43 5.34 17.16
CA LYS A 346 -1.66 5.09 15.73
C LYS A 346 -2.81 5.93 15.16
N ILE A 347 -2.84 7.21 15.52
CA ILE A 347 -3.88 8.16 15.09
C ILE A 347 -3.31 9.08 14.04
N ASN A 348 -4.03 9.21 12.92
CA ASN A 348 -3.67 10.11 11.85
C ASN A 348 -4.07 11.55 12.21
N ALA A 349 -3.10 12.45 12.13
CA ALA A 349 -3.34 13.90 12.17
C ALA A 349 -3.36 14.44 10.73
N ASN A 350 -4.54 14.79 10.24
CA ASN A 350 -4.73 15.25 8.86
C ASN A 350 -4.19 16.67 8.66
N TRP A 351 -4.17 17.46 9.73
CA TRP A 351 -3.67 18.83 9.72
C TRP A 351 -3.17 19.20 11.10
N VAL A 352 -2.02 19.86 11.18
CA VAL A 352 -1.41 20.32 12.42
C VAL A 352 -0.84 21.71 12.19
N THR A 353 -1.18 22.64 13.07
CA THR A 353 -0.63 24.00 13.09
C THR A 353 -0.16 24.34 14.48
N ALA A 354 1.13 24.62 14.64
CA ALA A 354 1.70 25.09 15.90
C ALA A 354 2.12 26.55 15.76
N ARG A 355 1.71 27.40 16.71
CA ARG A 355 2.02 28.82 16.73
C ARG A 355 2.55 29.21 18.10
N GLY A 356 3.79 29.71 18.15
CA GLY A 356 4.30 30.40 19.32
C GLY A 356 3.62 31.76 19.49
N ARG A 357 3.32 32.14 20.72
CA ARG A 357 2.80 33.43 21.16
C ARG A 357 3.82 34.12 22.07
N LYS A 358 3.63 35.42 22.29
CA LYS A 358 4.39 36.17 23.30
C LYS A 358 4.20 35.53 24.68
N ASN A 359 5.19 35.66 25.55
CA ASN A 359 5.24 35.08 26.91
C ASN A 359 5.43 33.56 26.99
N ASN A 360 6.21 32.96 26.09
CA ASN A 360 6.49 31.51 26.07
C ASN A 360 5.22 30.65 26.09
N GLN A 361 4.20 31.05 25.31
CA GLN A 361 2.98 30.28 25.14
C GLN A 361 2.93 29.72 23.73
N ALA A 362 2.40 28.52 23.55
CA ALA A 362 2.18 27.89 22.26
C ALA A 362 0.69 27.53 22.12
N THR A 363 0.15 27.74 20.93
CA THR A 363 -1.17 27.25 20.51
C THR A 363 -0.96 26.21 19.43
N ILE A 364 -1.43 24.99 19.68
CA ILE A 364 -1.30 23.86 18.75
C ILE A 364 -2.69 23.41 18.34
N GLU A 365 -3.01 23.57 17.07
CA GLU A 365 -4.26 23.14 16.47
C GLU A 365 -4.04 21.84 15.69
N LEU A 366 -4.91 20.86 15.92
CA LEU A 366 -4.80 19.50 15.41
C LEU A 366 -6.14 19.09 14.78
N ALA A 367 -6.16 18.60 13.56
CA ALA A 367 -7.31 17.90 12.97
C ALA A 367 -7.02 16.40 12.97
N LEU A 368 -7.75 15.65 13.78
CA LEU A 368 -7.56 14.21 13.99
C LEU A 368 -8.73 13.42 13.42
N GLU A 369 -8.45 12.24 12.88
CA GLU A 369 -9.47 11.28 12.47
C GLU A 369 -9.72 10.27 13.60
N ILE A 370 -10.96 10.24 14.13
CA ILE A 370 -11.33 9.50 15.34
C ILE A 370 -12.52 8.60 15.07
N LYS A 371 -12.55 7.44 15.73
CA LYS A 371 -13.63 6.44 15.57
C LYS A 371 -14.78 6.62 16.57
N ASN A 372 -14.47 6.98 17.81
CA ASN A 372 -15.46 7.14 18.88
C ASN A 372 -15.07 8.27 19.87
N VAL A 373 -16.07 8.77 20.61
CA VAL A 373 -15.86 9.80 21.65
C VAL A 373 -14.98 9.30 22.79
N GLU A 374 -14.98 8.00 23.09
CA GLU A 374 -14.10 7.41 24.09
C GLU A 374 -12.62 7.55 23.71
N GLN A 375 -12.27 7.28 22.44
CA GLN A 375 -10.92 7.50 21.92
C GLN A 375 -10.56 8.99 21.95
N LEU A 376 -11.48 9.89 21.59
CA LEU A 376 -11.27 11.34 21.71
C LEU A 376 -10.92 11.74 23.15
N ASN A 377 -11.75 11.33 24.11
CA ASN A 377 -11.54 11.64 25.53
C ASN A 377 -10.22 11.04 26.05
N PHE A 378 -9.86 9.85 25.57
CA PHE A 378 -8.58 9.23 25.90
C PHE A 378 -7.39 10.04 25.37
N ILE A 379 -7.42 10.49 24.11
CA ILE A 379 -6.39 11.36 23.52
C ILE A 379 -6.27 12.67 24.30
N ILE A 380 -7.39 13.33 24.57
CA ILE A 380 -7.46 14.57 25.35
C ILE A 380 -6.79 14.36 26.71
N SER A 381 -7.14 13.29 27.42
CA SER A 381 -6.55 12.97 28.73
C SER A 381 -5.05 12.70 28.67
N ARG A 382 -4.55 12.11 27.57
CA ARG A 382 -3.13 11.83 27.36
C ARG A 382 -2.34 13.09 27.04
N ILE A 383 -2.85 13.94 26.16
CA ILE A 383 -2.20 15.22 25.83
C ILE A 383 -2.16 16.12 27.07
N ASN A 384 -3.23 16.12 27.88
CA ASN A 384 -3.29 16.91 29.13
C ASN A 384 -2.34 16.40 30.24
N ARG A 385 -1.72 15.22 30.10
CA ARG A 385 -0.67 14.74 31.02
C ARG A 385 0.70 15.34 30.74
N ILE A 386 0.90 15.95 29.57
CA ILE A 386 2.12 16.69 29.28
C ILE A 386 2.14 17.89 30.21
N LYS A 387 3.19 18.01 31.04
CA LYS A 387 3.30 19.04 32.09
C LYS A 387 3.11 20.47 31.59
N ASP A 388 3.44 20.70 30.32
CA ASP A 388 3.44 22.00 29.68
C ASP A 388 2.11 22.34 29.00
N VAL A 389 1.15 21.40 28.91
CA VAL A 389 -0.17 21.64 28.35
C VAL A 389 -1.08 22.20 29.46
N TYR A 390 -1.59 23.41 29.27
CA TYR A 390 -2.52 24.06 30.19
C TYR A 390 -3.95 23.62 29.94
N GLU A 391 -4.33 23.56 28.67
CA GLU A 391 -5.71 23.30 28.28
C GLU A 391 -5.76 22.69 26.89
N ILE A 392 -6.69 21.75 26.69
CA ILE A 392 -7.02 21.23 25.37
C ILE A 392 -8.54 21.32 25.18
N LYS A 393 -8.94 21.95 24.08
CA LYS A 393 -10.33 22.20 23.72
C LYS A 393 -10.63 21.65 22.35
N ARG A 394 -11.89 21.30 22.13
CA ARG A 394 -12.39 20.98 20.81
C ARG A 394 -12.85 22.26 20.13
N THR A 395 -12.22 22.62 19.02
CA THR A 395 -12.59 23.80 18.24
C THR A 395 -13.73 23.42 17.31
N SER A 396 -14.85 24.14 17.44
CA SER A 396 -16.06 23.92 16.64
C SER A 396 -15.93 24.53 15.26
#